data_AF-A0A9P0G1R3-F1
#
_entry.id   AF-A0A9P0G1R3-F1
#
_cell.length_a   1.000
_cell.length_b   1.000
_cell.length_c   1.000
_cell.angle_alpha   90.00
_cell.angle_beta   90.00
_cell.angle_gamma   90.00
#
_symmetry.space_group_name_H-M   'P 1'
#
loop_
_entity.id
_entity.type
_entity.pdbx_description
1 polymer ?
#
loop_
_entity_poly.entity_id
_entity_poly.type
_entity_poly.pdbx_seq_one_letter_code
_entity_poly.pdbx_strand_id
1 'polypeptide(L)'
;MEALNNLVIKLVLFVNVVSSSTVSQHKLSEVKLFETPALYDVETTLFLNDMSRTDKEISYKIKSQLAVQPLWRNTNSEFLLKLQLLEPKLYLRGKHPNANFMAHPSVWDSHSDSLFYVHWKNGLIQNSYLDLKELPDFINYKKSIISLFQLQIIDGEYNETDVSGPCTVLYESISRDVFRKIKRGCSMDAGVWPGAARRVSRYTLGGRGEGGEGQGEGGLREAHAEEQLELGAHGAAIKARSWHRLQLAAAPAPAPAPAPAPLSGAASLEEALAALPAELSPAPLTLVETETVPENDLVSIVNSSLYYPL
;
A
#
# COMPACT_ATOMS: atom_id res chain seq x y z
N MET A 1 58.96 12.01 35.95
CA MET A 1 58.44 11.17 34.84
C MET A 1 57.72 9.96 35.45
N GLU A 2 56.72 10.25 36.29
CA GLU A 2 56.06 9.27 37.20
C GLU A 2 54.57 9.59 37.40
N ALA A 3 54.00 10.46 36.57
CA ALA A 3 52.61 10.90 36.65
C ALA A 3 51.75 10.48 35.45
N LEU A 4 52.27 9.63 34.56
CA LEU A 4 51.57 9.21 33.33
C LEU A 4 51.15 7.73 33.29
N ASN A 5 51.55 6.90 34.26
CA ASN A 5 51.24 5.46 34.26
C ASN A 5 50.08 5.03 35.16
N ASN A 6 49.46 5.94 35.93
CA ASN A 6 48.34 5.61 36.81
C ASN A 6 46.95 6.02 36.29
N LEU A 7 46.87 6.63 35.10
CA LEU A 7 45.60 7.06 34.51
C LEU A 7 45.02 6.07 33.48
N VAL A 8 45.86 5.19 32.92
CA VAL A 8 45.43 4.22 31.90
C VAL A 8 44.82 2.95 32.52
N ILE A 9 45.18 2.61 33.77
CA ILE A 9 44.73 1.36 34.43
C ILE A 9 43.37 1.52 35.14
N LYS A 10 42.89 2.75 35.40
CA LYS A 10 41.55 2.99 35.98
C LYS A 10 40.43 3.20 34.94
N LEU A 11 40.75 3.29 33.64
CA LEU A 11 39.76 3.46 32.58
C LEU A 11 39.26 2.12 31.99
N VAL A 12 39.83 0.98 32.41
CA VAL A 12 39.50 -0.36 31.88
C VAL A 12 38.48 -1.12 32.75
N LEU A 13 38.01 -0.55 33.87
CA LEU A 13 37.11 -1.24 34.83
C LEU A 13 35.72 -0.62 34.99
N PHE A 14 35.28 0.29 34.11
CA PHE A 14 33.98 0.98 34.26
C PHE A 14 33.05 0.98 33.03
N VAL A 15 33.26 0.11 32.05
CA VAL A 15 32.29 -0.11 30.95
C VAL A 15 32.21 -1.60 30.60
N ASN A 16 31.71 -2.42 31.53
CA ASN A 16 31.29 -3.80 31.26
C ASN A 16 30.13 -4.22 32.18
N VAL A 17 29.10 -3.37 32.24
CA VAL A 17 27.75 -3.78 32.64
C VAL A 17 26.77 -3.16 31.64
N VAL A 18 26.91 -3.54 30.37
CA VAL A 18 25.71 -3.58 29.51
C VAL A 18 25.04 -4.88 29.93
N SER A 19 23.92 -4.74 30.65
CA SER A 19 22.99 -5.83 30.82
C SER A 19 22.61 -6.30 29.42
N SER A 20 23.18 -7.42 28.98
CA SER A 20 22.61 -8.23 27.92
C SER A 20 21.23 -8.65 28.39
N SER A 21 20.25 -7.80 28.09
CA SER A 21 18.86 -8.18 28.08
C SER A 21 18.74 -9.10 26.87
N THR A 22 19.03 -10.38 27.07
CA THR A 22 18.52 -11.44 26.19
C THR A 22 17.01 -11.33 26.30
N VAL A 23 16.40 -10.56 25.40
CA VAL A 23 14.97 -10.61 25.16
C VAL A 23 14.71 -12.06 24.79
N SER A 24 14.05 -12.77 25.70
CA SER A 24 13.51 -14.09 25.44
C SER A 24 12.75 -14.00 24.13
N GLN A 25 13.16 -14.78 23.13
CA GLN A 25 12.34 -15.07 21.95
C GLN A 25 11.07 -15.76 22.48
N HIS A 26 10.12 -14.97 22.98
CA HIS A 26 8.74 -15.39 22.99
C HIS A 26 8.45 -15.77 21.54
N LYS A 27 8.10 -17.04 21.32
CA LYS A 27 7.43 -17.50 20.10
C LYS A 27 6.33 -16.49 19.78
N LEU A 28 6.63 -15.50 18.94
CA LEU A 28 5.62 -14.81 18.18
C LEU A 28 4.99 -15.95 17.39
N SER A 29 3.73 -16.27 17.68
CA SER A 29 2.97 -17.14 16.80
C SER A 29 3.06 -16.49 15.44
N GLU A 30 3.47 -17.28 14.45
CA GLU A 30 3.46 -16.88 13.05
C GLU A 30 2.14 -16.19 12.75
N VAL A 31 2.20 -14.93 12.31
CA VAL A 31 1.00 -14.18 12.00
C VAL A 31 0.45 -14.74 10.70
N LYS A 32 -0.76 -15.28 10.79
CA LYS A 32 -1.45 -15.99 9.72
C LYS A 32 -2.05 -15.01 8.71
N LEU A 33 -1.19 -14.28 8.00
CA LEU A 33 -1.60 -13.41 6.91
C LEU A 33 -2.07 -14.26 5.73
N PHE A 34 -3.25 -13.92 5.19
CA PHE A 34 -3.79 -14.47 3.93
C PHE A 34 -4.06 -15.99 3.91
N GLU A 35 -4.22 -16.66 5.06
CA GLU A 35 -4.56 -18.08 5.09
C GLU A 35 -5.94 -18.41 4.50
N THR A 36 -6.86 -17.43 4.54
CA THR A 36 -8.22 -17.58 4.05
C THR A 36 -8.56 -16.47 3.06
N PRO A 37 -9.48 -16.73 2.12
CA PRO A 37 -10.01 -15.68 1.26
C PRO A 37 -10.60 -14.54 2.09
N ALA A 38 -10.36 -13.31 1.67
CA ALA A 38 -10.84 -12.11 2.33
C ALA A 38 -11.38 -11.13 1.29
N LEU A 39 -12.42 -10.40 1.67
CA LEU A 39 -12.98 -9.31 0.87
C LEU A 39 -12.75 -8.01 1.61
N TYR A 40 -12.24 -7.00 0.92
CA TYR A 40 -11.98 -5.69 1.48
C TYR A 40 -12.74 -4.61 0.73
N ASP A 41 -13.24 -3.62 1.45
CA ASP A 41 -13.59 -2.32 0.88
C ASP A 41 -12.29 -1.53 0.70
N VAL A 42 -12.08 -1.02 -0.52
CA VAL A 42 -10.94 -0.19 -0.89
C VAL A 42 -11.42 1.23 -1.16
N GLU A 43 -10.77 2.21 -0.54
CA GLU A 43 -10.99 3.62 -0.79
C GLU A 43 -9.66 4.32 -1.01
N THR A 44 -9.50 4.98 -2.16
CA THR A 44 -8.36 5.86 -2.44
C THR A 44 -8.88 7.28 -2.63
N THR A 45 -8.33 8.25 -1.92
CA THR A 45 -8.72 9.66 -2.04
C THR A 45 -7.50 10.52 -2.32
N LEU A 46 -7.58 11.39 -3.32
CA LEU A 46 -6.58 12.42 -3.58
C LEU A 46 -7.16 13.78 -3.24
N PHE A 47 -6.36 14.59 -2.57
CA PHE A 47 -6.62 15.99 -2.28
C PHE A 47 -5.50 16.83 -2.88
N LEU A 48 -5.87 17.86 -3.63
CA LEU A 48 -4.97 18.82 -4.23
C LEU A 48 -5.38 20.23 -3.81
N ASN A 49 -4.41 21.00 -3.33
CA ASN A 49 -4.65 22.35 -2.83
C ASN A 49 -3.41 23.24 -3.02
N ASP A 50 -3.61 24.54 -3.06
CA ASP A 50 -2.52 25.49 -2.92
C ASP A 50 -2.03 25.47 -1.46
N MET A 51 -0.72 25.45 -1.22
CA MET A 51 -0.17 25.43 0.14
C MET A 51 -0.59 26.63 0.99
N SER A 52 -0.84 27.79 0.36
CA SER A 52 -1.24 29.02 1.03
C SER A 52 -2.74 29.07 1.35
N ARG A 53 -3.53 28.09 0.88
CA ARG A 53 -4.98 28.06 0.99
C ARG A 53 -5.44 26.84 1.75
N THR A 54 -6.55 26.96 2.44
CA THR A 54 -7.22 25.83 3.11
C THR A 54 -8.70 25.72 2.70
N ASP A 55 -9.18 26.67 1.89
CA ASP A 55 -10.59 26.88 1.56
C ASP A 55 -11.02 26.27 0.22
N LYS A 56 -10.07 25.91 -0.67
CA LYS A 56 -10.36 25.40 -2.01
C LYS A 56 -9.50 24.18 -2.34
N GLU A 57 -9.98 23.02 -1.92
CA GLU A 57 -9.36 21.73 -2.20
C GLU A 57 -10.12 21.03 -3.34
N ILE A 58 -9.38 20.59 -4.37
CA ILE A 58 -9.93 19.72 -5.41
C ILE A 58 -9.63 18.29 -4.99
N SER A 59 -10.64 17.42 -5.05
CA SER A 59 -10.45 16.03 -4.63
C SER A 59 -11.28 15.07 -5.46
N TYR A 60 -10.69 13.92 -5.73
CA TYR A 60 -11.41 12.75 -6.23
C TYR A 60 -11.17 11.56 -5.29
N LYS A 61 -12.07 10.59 -5.40
CA LYS A 61 -12.04 9.36 -4.64
C LYS A 61 -12.38 8.19 -5.55
N ILE A 62 -11.67 7.08 -5.41
CA ILE A 62 -12.01 5.81 -6.04
C ILE A 62 -12.46 4.86 -4.94
N LYS A 63 -13.63 4.24 -5.12
CA LYS A 63 -14.13 3.19 -4.25
C LYS A 63 -14.29 1.91 -5.04
N SER A 64 -13.96 0.78 -4.42
CA SER A 64 -14.06 -0.55 -5.01
C SER A 64 -14.12 -1.61 -3.92
N GLN A 65 -14.40 -2.85 -4.29
CA GLN A 65 -14.12 -4.01 -3.46
C GLN A 65 -12.88 -4.75 -4.00
N LEU A 66 -12.17 -5.42 -3.11
CA LEU A 66 -11.00 -6.22 -3.46
C LEU A 66 -11.13 -7.60 -2.82
N ALA A 67 -11.35 -8.62 -3.65
CA ALA A 67 -11.28 -10.00 -3.22
C ALA A 67 -9.82 -10.47 -3.28
N VAL A 68 -9.35 -11.06 -2.19
CA VAL A 68 -8.00 -11.60 -2.03
C VAL A 68 -8.11 -13.07 -1.70
N GLN A 69 -7.46 -13.92 -2.49
CA GLN A 69 -7.50 -15.38 -2.31
C GLN A 69 -6.08 -15.95 -2.41
N PRO A 70 -5.63 -16.75 -1.42
CA PRO A 70 -4.41 -17.54 -1.59
C PRO A 70 -4.66 -18.65 -2.60
N LEU A 71 -3.90 -18.69 -3.70
CA LEU A 71 -3.94 -19.79 -4.66
C LEU A 71 -2.93 -20.87 -4.32
N TRP A 72 -1.76 -20.46 -3.87
CA TRP A 72 -0.67 -21.34 -3.47
C TRP A 72 0.01 -20.79 -2.24
N ARG A 73 0.55 -21.67 -1.41
CA ARG A 73 1.32 -21.33 -0.21
C ARG A 73 2.40 -22.37 0.07
N ASN A 74 3.47 -21.96 0.76
CA ASN A 74 4.41 -22.89 1.38
C ASN A 74 4.50 -22.67 2.91
N THR A 75 5.36 -23.45 3.56
CA THR A 75 5.61 -23.40 5.01
C THR A 75 6.46 -22.22 5.48
N ASN A 76 6.98 -21.42 4.54
CA ASN A 76 7.94 -20.34 4.81
C ASN A 76 7.31 -18.97 4.58
N SER A 77 6.01 -18.81 4.90
CA SER A 77 5.29 -17.54 4.72
C SER A 77 5.44 -16.97 3.30
N GLU A 78 5.21 -17.83 2.30
CA GLU A 78 5.23 -17.49 0.88
C GLU A 78 3.90 -17.86 0.25
N PHE A 79 3.35 -16.94 -0.53
CA PHE A 79 2.01 -17.05 -1.11
C PHE A 79 2.00 -16.55 -2.55
N LEU A 80 1.21 -17.21 -3.39
CA LEU A 80 0.69 -16.61 -4.61
C LEU A 80 -0.74 -16.18 -4.33
N LEU A 81 -0.96 -14.86 -4.30
CA LEU A 81 -2.25 -14.26 -4.03
C LEU A 81 -2.93 -13.90 -5.35
N LYS A 82 -4.19 -14.30 -5.50
CA LYS A 82 -5.13 -13.80 -6.49
C LYS A 82 -5.84 -12.58 -5.93
N LEU A 83 -5.76 -11.46 -6.64
CA LEU A 83 -6.43 -10.22 -6.30
C LEU A 83 -7.43 -9.88 -7.41
N GLN A 84 -8.67 -9.61 -7.04
CA GLN A 84 -9.73 -9.25 -7.98
C GLN A 84 -10.37 -7.94 -7.52
N LEU A 85 -10.16 -6.88 -8.30
CA LEU A 85 -10.73 -5.56 -8.08
C LEU A 85 -12.13 -5.51 -8.69
N LEU A 86 -13.12 -5.27 -7.85
CA LEU A 86 -14.54 -5.32 -8.18
C LEU A 86 -15.15 -3.92 -8.11
N GLU A 87 -15.90 -3.60 -9.15
CA GLU A 87 -16.71 -2.39 -9.31
C GLU A 87 -15.99 -1.07 -8.91
N PRO A 88 -14.77 -0.79 -9.40
CA PRO A 88 -14.15 0.50 -9.14
C PRO A 88 -14.99 1.64 -9.73
N LYS A 89 -15.29 2.63 -8.88
CA LYS A 89 -16.08 3.81 -9.24
C LYS A 89 -15.36 5.08 -8.82
N LEU A 90 -15.32 6.03 -9.74
CA LEU A 90 -14.84 7.38 -9.49
C LEU A 90 -15.91 8.21 -8.79
N TYR A 91 -15.49 8.95 -7.79
CA TYR A 91 -16.30 9.93 -7.08
C TYR A 91 -15.58 11.27 -7.10
N LEU A 92 -16.29 12.31 -7.48
CA LEU A 92 -15.77 13.67 -7.47
C LEU A 92 -16.42 14.48 -6.36
N ARG A 93 -15.69 15.46 -5.84
CA ARG A 93 -16.20 16.42 -4.88
C ARG A 93 -16.30 17.79 -5.54
N GLY A 94 -17.44 18.47 -5.34
CA GLY A 94 -17.60 19.86 -5.77
C GLY A 94 -16.69 20.83 -5.02
N LYS A 95 -16.57 22.07 -5.51
CA LYS A 95 -15.67 23.10 -4.97
C LYS A 95 -16.01 23.59 -3.55
N HIS A 96 -17.20 23.24 -3.03
CA HIS A 96 -17.63 23.68 -1.71
C HIS A 96 -16.97 22.81 -0.62
N PRO A 97 -16.43 23.39 0.47
CA PRO A 97 -15.79 22.61 1.55
C PRO A 97 -16.68 21.55 2.18
N ASN A 98 -18.01 21.71 2.12
CA ASN A 98 -18.96 20.72 2.64
C ASN A 98 -19.61 19.85 1.53
N ALA A 99 -19.10 19.91 0.30
CA ALA A 99 -19.62 19.07 -0.78
C ALA A 99 -19.30 17.60 -0.50
N ASN A 100 -20.29 16.75 -0.72
CA ASN A 100 -20.13 15.31 -0.66
C ASN A 100 -19.45 14.78 -1.93
N PHE A 101 -18.76 13.65 -1.79
CA PHE A 101 -18.28 12.89 -2.94
C PHE A 101 -19.48 12.22 -3.63
N MET A 102 -19.65 12.50 -4.92
CA MET A 102 -20.71 11.95 -5.75
C MET A 102 -20.12 11.08 -6.87
N ALA A 103 -20.76 9.96 -7.16
CA ALA A 103 -20.33 9.05 -8.21
C ALA A 103 -20.31 9.79 -9.56
N HIS A 104 -19.26 9.57 -10.33
CA HIS A 104 -19.05 10.20 -11.62
C HIS A 104 -18.76 9.13 -12.68
N PRO A 105 -19.53 9.09 -13.79
CA PRO A 105 -19.25 8.17 -14.89
C PRO A 105 -17.83 8.35 -15.42
N SER A 106 -17.09 7.27 -15.62
CA SER A 106 -15.69 7.34 -16.03
C SER A 106 -15.19 6.04 -16.65
N VAL A 107 -13.94 6.03 -17.12
CA VAL A 107 -13.28 4.82 -17.62
C VAL A 107 -13.20 3.70 -16.57
N TRP A 108 -13.34 4.01 -15.29
CA TRP A 108 -13.38 3.00 -14.22
C TRP A 108 -14.58 2.07 -14.33
N ASP A 109 -15.72 2.56 -14.86
CA ASP A 109 -16.94 1.77 -15.00
C ASP A 109 -16.78 0.63 -16.03
N SER A 110 -15.86 0.76 -17.00
CA SER A 110 -15.57 -0.30 -17.98
C SER A 110 -14.61 -1.38 -17.46
N HIS A 111 -14.06 -1.21 -16.26
CA HIS A 111 -13.11 -2.13 -15.62
C HIS A 111 -13.71 -2.70 -14.32
N SER A 112 -15.00 -3.09 -14.39
CA SER A 112 -15.78 -3.54 -13.24
C SER A 112 -15.29 -4.83 -12.59
N ASP A 113 -14.50 -5.62 -13.30
CA ASP A 113 -13.89 -6.85 -12.81
C ASP A 113 -12.48 -6.97 -13.40
N SER A 114 -11.47 -6.78 -12.55
CA SER A 114 -10.09 -6.75 -13.00
C SER A 114 -9.20 -7.61 -12.11
N LEU A 115 -8.50 -8.54 -12.75
CA LEU A 115 -7.75 -9.59 -12.09
C LEU A 115 -6.24 -9.34 -12.14
N PHE A 116 -5.54 -9.63 -11.05
CA PHE A 116 -4.08 -9.56 -10.97
C PHE A 116 -3.56 -10.46 -9.85
N TYR A 117 -2.25 -10.74 -9.88
CA TYR A 117 -1.64 -11.64 -8.92
C TYR A 117 -0.38 -11.05 -8.30
N VAL A 118 -0.07 -11.54 -7.11
CA VAL A 118 1.07 -11.09 -6.32
C VAL A 118 1.77 -12.31 -5.74
N HIS A 119 3.08 -12.42 -6.00
CA HIS A 119 3.96 -13.32 -5.28
C HIS A 119 4.47 -12.59 -4.04
N TRP A 120 3.97 -13.01 -2.89
CA TRP A 120 4.29 -12.44 -1.59
C TRP A 120 5.18 -13.40 -0.82
N LYS A 121 6.27 -12.91 -0.22
CA LYS A 121 7.20 -13.74 0.55
C LYS A 121 7.75 -12.94 1.72
N ASN A 122 7.54 -13.42 2.94
CA ASN A 122 8.10 -12.84 4.17
C ASN A 122 7.84 -11.32 4.29
N GLY A 123 6.63 -10.86 3.98
CA GLY A 123 6.30 -9.43 4.05
C GLY A 123 6.62 -8.60 2.81
N LEU A 124 7.32 -9.19 1.83
CA LEU A 124 7.79 -8.49 0.64
C LEU A 124 7.07 -8.97 -0.61
N ILE A 125 6.82 -8.03 -1.53
CA ILE A 125 6.36 -8.36 -2.87
C ILE A 125 7.57 -8.73 -3.71
N GLN A 126 7.62 -9.98 -4.18
CA GLN A 126 8.66 -10.43 -5.09
C GLN A 126 8.32 -9.96 -6.50
N ASN A 127 7.14 -10.39 -6.99
CA ASN A 127 6.64 -10.06 -8.31
C ASN A 127 5.15 -9.72 -8.25
N SER A 128 4.70 -8.83 -9.14
CA SER A 128 3.29 -8.70 -9.50
C SER A 128 3.05 -9.25 -10.89
N TYR A 129 1.83 -9.70 -11.19
CA TYR A 129 1.43 -10.19 -12.50
C TYR A 129 0.20 -9.41 -12.95
N LEU A 130 0.38 -8.59 -14.00
CA LEU A 130 -0.56 -7.59 -14.47
C LEU A 130 -0.77 -7.73 -15.98
N ASP A 131 -1.93 -7.31 -16.49
CA ASP A 131 -2.13 -7.11 -17.92
C ASP A 131 -1.50 -5.76 -18.31
N LEU A 132 -0.38 -5.83 -19.01
CA LEU A 132 0.38 -4.64 -19.42
C LEU A 132 -0.23 -3.92 -20.62
N LYS A 133 -1.34 -4.43 -21.19
CA LYS A 133 -2.10 -3.78 -22.25
C LYS A 133 -3.20 -2.87 -21.70
N GLU A 134 -3.49 -2.93 -20.40
CA GLU A 134 -4.39 -1.99 -19.74
C GLU A 134 -3.81 -0.55 -19.78
N LEU A 135 -4.68 0.44 -19.54
CA LEU A 135 -4.25 1.83 -19.46
C LEU A 135 -3.28 2.00 -18.26
N PRO A 136 -2.21 2.80 -18.40
CA PRO A 136 -1.19 2.98 -17.35
C PRO A 136 -1.78 3.39 -15.99
N ASP A 137 -2.84 4.19 -15.95
CA ASP A 137 -3.53 4.59 -14.72
C ASP A 137 -4.08 3.39 -13.93
N PHE A 138 -4.66 2.39 -14.62
CA PHE A 138 -5.18 1.18 -13.98
C PHE A 138 -4.05 0.29 -13.48
N ILE A 139 -3.00 0.14 -14.29
CA ILE A 139 -1.79 -0.60 -13.91
C ILE A 139 -1.18 0.02 -12.65
N ASN A 140 -1.01 1.35 -12.62
CA ASN A 140 -0.46 2.08 -11.49
C ASN A 140 -1.37 2.01 -10.26
N TYR A 141 -2.69 2.06 -10.45
CA TYR A 141 -3.63 1.88 -9.36
C TYR A 141 -3.53 0.48 -8.74
N LYS A 142 -3.48 -0.58 -9.55
CA LYS A 142 -3.22 -1.95 -9.07
C LYS A 142 -1.90 -2.05 -8.31
N LYS A 143 -0.81 -1.50 -8.86
CA LYS A 143 0.49 -1.44 -8.16
C LYS A 143 0.41 -0.73 -6.81
N SER A 144 -0.38 0.35 -6.71
CA SER A 144 -0.60 1.06 -5.45
C SER A 144 -1.33 0.19 -4.42
N ILE A 145 -2.35 -0.55 -4.84
CA ILE A 145 -3.05 -1.52 -3.98
C ILE A 145 -2.11 -2.63 -3.54
N ILE A 146 -1.35 -3.23 -4.47
CA ILE A 146 -0.38 -4.29 -4.17
C ILE A 146 0.65 -3.82 -3.14
N SER A 147 1.11 -2.57 -3.23
CA SER A 147 2.07 -2.00 -2.29
C SER A 147 1.55 -1.94 -0.85
N LEU A 148 0.22 -1.90 -0.64
CA LEU A 148 -0.37 -1.99 0.71
C LEU A 148 -0.12 -3.36 1.36
N PHE A 149 0.08 -4.42 0.57
CA PHE A 149 0.37 -5.77 1.06
C PHE A 149 1.86 -5.98 1.36
N GLN A 150 2.73 -5.01 1.05
CA GLN A 150 4.14 -5.03 1.44
C GLN A 150 4.30 -4.50 2.87
N LEU A 151 4.25 -5.42 3.84
CA LEU A 151 4.29 -5.10 5.27
C LEU A 151 5.11 -6.14 6.03
N GLN A 152 5.89 -5.67 7.00
CA GLN A 152 6.62 -6.50 7.95
C GLN A 152 6.11 -6.19 9.37
N ILE A 153 5.94 -7.24 10.16
CA ILE A 153 5.40 -7.12 11.53
C ILE A 153 6.53 -6.92 12.55
N ILE A 154 7.76 -7.26 12.17
CA ILE A 154 8.93 -7.11 13.01
C ILE A 154 9.36 -5.63 12.96
N ASP A 155 9.44 -5.01 14.13
CA ASP A 155 9.94 -3.65 14.27
C ASP A 155 11.39 -3.55 13.80
N GLY A 156 11.71 -2.48 13.08
CA GLY A 156 13.05 -2.29 12.54
C GLY A 156 13.09 -1.38 11.33
N GLU A 157 14.31 -1.09 10.90
CA GLU A 157 14.59 -0.34 9.69
C GLU A 157 14.99 -1.29 8.55
N TYR A 158 14.39 -1.09 7.39
CA TYR A 158 14.54 -1.94 6.21
C TYR A 158 14.69 -1.08 4.96
N ASN A 159 15.31 -1.65 3.93
CA ASN A 159 15.27 -1.09 2.58
C ASN A 159 14.23 -1.86 1.78
N GLU A 160 13.24 -1.14 1.25
CA GLU A 160 12.15 -1.72 0.48
C GLU A 160 11.96 -0.94 -0.81
N THR A 161 11.53 -1.63 -1.86
CA THR A 161 11.13 -1.01 -3.12
C THR A 161 9.64 -1.24 -3.33
N ASP A 162 8.88 -0.18 -3.59
CA ASP A 162 7.46 -0.26 -3.93
C ASP A 162 7.11 0.82 -4.99
N VAL A 163 5.84 1.22 -5.11
CA VAL A 163 5.40 2.29 -6.03
C VAL A 163 6.12 3.63 -5.82
N SER A 164 6.72 3.88 -4.64
CA SER A 164 7.52 5.09 -4.42
C SER A 164 9.00 4.94 -4.79
N GLY A 165 9.36 3.80 -5.40
CA GLY A 165 10.73 3.41 -5.66
C GLY A 165 11.44 2.86 -4.41
N PRO A 166 12.77 2.70 -4.45
CA PRO A 166 13.56 2.31 -3.28
C PRO A 166 13.43 3.37 -2.18
N CYS A 167 13.13 2.93 -0.96
CA CYS A 167 12.97 3.78 0.22
C CYS A 167 13.62 3.12 1.44
N THR A 168 14.01 3.94 2.42
CA THR A 168 14.25 3.50 3.79
C THR A 168 12.91 3.47 4.55
N VAL A 169 12.62 2.34 5.18
CA VAL A 169 11.34 2.07 5.84
C VAL A 169 11.56 1.72 7.29
N LEU A 170 10.81 2.36 8.19
CA LEU A 170 10.78 2.05 9.62
C LEU A 170 9.43 1.44 9.98
N TYR A 171 9.44 0.24 10.58
CA TYR A 171 8.28 -0.38 11.21
C TYR A 171 8.32 -0.20 12.72
N GLU A 172 7.19 0.21 13.30
CA GLU A 172 7.03 0.39 14.74
C GLU A 172 5.68 -0.17 15.19
N SER A 173 5.72 -1.02 16.21
CA SER A 173 4.54 -1.54 16.88
C SER A 173 3.90 -0.43 17.74
N ILE A 174 2.61 -0.19 17.52
CA ILE A 174 1.81 0.76 18.32
C ILE A 174 1.09 0.02 19.45
N SER A 175 0.60 -1.19 19.17
CA SER A 175 -0.04 -2.10 20.13
C SER A 175 0.12 -3.54 19.65
N ARG A 176 -0.49 -4.51 20.36
CA ARG A 176 -0.42 -5.95 20.01
C ARG A 176 -0.83 -6.24 18.57
N ASP A 177 -1.86 -5.56 18.07
CA ASP A 177 -2.46 -5.84 16.77
C ASP A 177 -2.35 -4.64 15.80
N VAL A 178 -1.62 -3.59 16.19
CA VAL A 178 -1.49 -2.37 15.37
C VAL A 178 -0.03 -1.97 15.27
N PHE A 179 0.44 -1.77 14.06
CA PHE A 179 1.78 -1.26 13.78
C PHE A 179 1.72 -0.20 12.68
N ARG A 180 2.80 0.55 12.53
CA ARG A 180 2.94 1.54 11.46
C ARG A 180 4.21 1.34 10.66
N LYS A 181 4.16 1.73 9.39
CA LYS A 181 5.24 1.80 8.42
C LYS A 181 5.48 3.25 8.07
N ILE A 182 6.72 3.74 8.20
CA ILE A 182 7.11 5.10 7.84
C ILE A 182 8.14 5.02 6.73
N LYS A 183 7.90 5.68 5.60
CA LYS A 183 8.83 5.67 4.45
C LYS A 183 9.58 7.00 4.36
N ARG A 184 10.88 6.95 4.08
CA ARG A 184 11.77 8.11 3.94
C ARG A 184 12.79 7.86 2.83
N GLY A 185 13.34 8.96 2.29
CA GLY A 185 14.42 8.90 1.31
C GLY A 185 14.04 8.08 0.07
N CYS A 186 12.80 8.20 -0.38
CA CYS A 186 12.32 7.45 -1.53
C CYS A 186 12.91 8.03 -2.81
N SER A 187 13.23 7.20 -3.81
CA SER A 187 13.81 7.72 -5.07
C SER A 187 12.90 8.71 -5.79
N MET A 188 11.57 8.58 -5.67
CA MET A 188 10.63 9.55 -6.23
C MET A 188 10.68 10.92 -5.54
N ASP A 189 11.29 11.02 -4.35
CA ASP A 189 11.46 12.30 -3.65
C ASP A 189 12.53 13.19 -4.31
N ALA A 190 13.37 12.63 -5.18
CA ALA A 190 14.44 13.38 -5.86
C ALA A 190 13.92 14.54 -6.74
N GLY A 191 12.66 14.46 -7.19
CA GLY A 191 12.00 15.52 -7.98
C GLY A 191 11.27 16.58 -7.16
N VAL A 192 11.27 16.49 -5.83
CA VAL A 192 10.38 17.24 -4.94
C VAL A 192 10.98 18.59 -4.50
N TRP A 193 12.12 19.02 -5.06
CA TRP A 193 12.82 20.21 -4.55
C TRP A 193 12.43 21.52 -5.26
N PRO A 194 12.12 22.61 -4.52
CA PRO A 194 12.02 22.72 -3.06
C PRO A 194 10.69 22.16 -2.55
N GLY A 195 10.74 21.28 -1.55
CA GLY A 195 9.55 20.59 -1.07
C GLY A 195 9.84 19.48 -0.07
N ALA A 196 8.78 18.82 0.37
CA ALA A 196 8.86 17.76 1.37
C ALA A 196 7.85 16.64 1.07
N ALA A 197 8.24 15.40 1.38
CA ALA A 197 7.38 14.24 1.30
C ALA A 197 7.26 13.57 2.67
N ARG A 198 6.05 13.16 3.02
CA ARG A 198 5.74 12.39 4.24
C ARG A 198 4.85 11.22 3.87
N ARG A 199 5.26 10.01 4.23
CA ARG A 199 4.52 8.77 3.95
C ARG A 199 4.44 7.91 5.20
N VAL A 200 3.21 7.60 5.62
CA VAL A 200 2.94 6.77 6.80
C VAL A 200 1.80 5.82 6.48
N SER A 201 1.97 4.54 6.78
CA SER A 201 0.90 3.55 6.73
C SER A 201 0.67 2.96 8.12
N ARG A 202 -0.57 2.69 8.47
CA ARG A 202 -0.98 1.99 9.68
C ARG A 202 -1.67 0.70 9.29
N TYR A 203 -1.34 -0.38 9.99
CA TYR A 203 -1.91 -1.69 9.78
C TYR A 203 -2.56 -2.17 11.07
N THR A 204 -3.75 -2.73 10.93
CA THR A 204 -4.50 -3.37 12.02
C THR A 204 -4.69 -4.83 11.65
N LEU A 205 -4.22 -5.72 12.53
CA LEU A 205 -4.36 -7.15 12.41
C LEU A 205 -5.61 -7.64 13.15
N GLY A 206 -6.11 -8.80 12.77
CA GLY A 206 -7.17 -9.50 13.48
C GLY A 206 -6.66 -9.98 14.81
N GLY A 207 -7.35 -9.57 15.87
CA GLY A 207 -6.94 -9.78 17.25
C GLY A 207 -6.45 -11.21 17.50
N ARG A 208 -5.27 -11.30 18.10
CA ARG A 208 -4.70 -12.55 18.61
C ARG A 208 -5.44 -12.93 19.89
N GLY A 209 -6.65 -13.47 19.73
CA GLY A 209 -7.55 -13.80 20.84
C GLY A 209 -6.92 -14.78 21.82
N GLU A 210 -6.88 -14.41 23.10
CA GLU A 210 -6.70 -15.39 24.17
C GLU A 210 -8.01 -16.19 24.30
N GLY A 211 -8.06 -17.38 23.69
CA GLY A 211 -8.99 -18.44 24.10
C GLY A 211 -10.41 -18.43 23.53
N GLY A 212 -10.61 -18.09 22.25
CA GLY A 212 -11.91 -18.21 21.57
C GLY A 212 -11.81 -18.94 20.24
N GLU A 213 -12.08 -20.24 20.25
CA GLU A 213 -12.21 -21.07 19.05
C GLU A 213 -13.36 -20.53 18.18
N GLY A 214 -13.02 -19.96 17.02
CA GLY A 214 -13.98 -19.69 15.94
C GLY A 214 -14.34 -18.23 15.68
N GLN A 215 -13.40 -17.40 15.21
CA GLN A 215 -13.58 -16.46 14.07
C GLN A 215 -12.34 -15.56 13.88
N GLY A 216 -11.56 -15.83 12.82
CA GLY A 216 -10.63 -14.86 12.20
C GLY A 216 -9.38 -14.51 13.02
N GLU A 217 -8.59 -15.51 13.38
CA GLU A 217 -7.28 -15.32 14.02
C GLU A 217 -6.23 -14.81 13.01
N GLY A 218 -5.63 -13.64 13.25
CA GLY A 218 -4.32 -13.25 12.71
C GLY A 218 -4.24 -12.62 11.31
N GLY A 219 -5.35 -12.39 10.60
CA GLY A 219 -5.34 -11.78 9.25
C GLY A 219 -5.24 -10.24 9.24
N LEU A 220 -4.92 -9.64 8.09
CA LEU A 220 -5.00 -8.18 7.92
C LEU A 220 -6.46 -7.72 7.99
N ARG A 221 -6.80 -6.81 8.92
CA ARG A 221 -8.15 -6.24 9.05
C ARG A 221 -8.28 -4.87 8.40
N GLU A 222 -7.26 -4.04 8.56
CA GLU A 222 -7.25 -2.71 8.00
C GLU A 222 -5.84 -2.29 7.63
N ALA A 223 -5.69 -1.61 6.50
CA ALA A 223 -4.51 -0.83 6.18
C ALA A 223 -4.95 0.59 5.82
N HIS A 224 -4.30 1.59 6.41
CA HIS A 224 -4.53 3.00 6.13
C HIS A 224 -3.20 3.68 5.81
N ALA A 225 -2.98 4.06 4.57
CA ALA A 225 -1.81 4.77 4.11
C ALA A 225 -2.13 6.24 3.83
N GLU A 226 -1.27 7.13 4.30
CA GLU A 226 -1.32 8.56 4.03
C GLU A 226 0.02 8.99 3.44
N GLU A 227 -0.05 9.70 2.32
CA GLU A 227 1.06 10.38 1.70
C GLU A 227 0.73 11.87 1.54
N GLN A 228 1.70 12.71 1.89
CA GLN A 228 1.65 14.14 1.71
C GLN A 228 2.89 14.58 0.96
N LEU A 229 2.67 15.34 -0.11
CA LEU A 229 3.69 15.90 -0.96
C LEU A 229 3.49 17.42 -1.05
N GLU A 230 4.55 18.16 -0.81
CA GLU A 230 4.60 19.62 -0.92
C GLU A 230 5.63 19.99 -1.99
N LEU A 231 5.20 20.74 -3.01
CA LEU A 231 6.02 21.12 -4.16
C LEU A 231 5.96 22.63 -4.35
N GLY A 232 7.12 23.29 -4.48
CA GLY A 232 7.22 24.68 -4.88
C GLY A 232 7.70 25.62 -3.78
N ALA A 233 7.85 26.89 -4.13
CA ALA A 233 8.40 27.93 -3.26
C ALA A 233 7.31 28.79 -2.60
N HIS A 234 7.68 29.54 -1.56
CA HIS A 234 6.76 30.46 -0.88
C HIS A 234 5.99 31.37 -1.86
N GLY A 235 4.66 31.25 -1.86
CA GLY A 235 3.75 32.03 -2.70
C GLY A 235 3.23 31.30 -3.95
N ALA A 236 3.86 30.20 -4.36
CA ALA A 236 3.43 29.37 -5.49
C ALA A 236 3.81 27.91 -5.23
N ALA A 237 3.16 27.31 -4.22
CA ALA A 237 3.42 25.93 -3.84
C ALA A 237 2.11 25.15 -3.77
N ILE A 238 2.18 23.87 -4.14
CA ILE A 238 1.08 22.94 -4.23
C ILE A 238 1.27 21.88 -3.16
N LYS A 239 0.16 21.53 -2.49
CA LYS A 239 0.07 20.43 -1.56
C LYS A 239 -0.81 19.34 -2.18
N ALA A 240 -0.24 18.17 -2.37
CA ALA A 240 -0.97 16.95 -2.68
C ALA A 240 -1.01 16.07 -1.43
N ARG A 241 -2.18 15.51 -1.12
CA ARG A 241 -2.34 14.51 -0.06
C ARG A 241 -3.17 13.36 -0.58
N SER A 242 -2.66 12.15 -0.47
CA SER A 242 -3.39 10.94 -0.83
C SER A 242 -3.61 10.07 0.40
N TRP A 243 -4.79 9.46 0.44
CA TRP A 243 -5.17 8.45 1.42
C TRP A 243 -5.56 7.17 0.70
N HIS A 244 -5.08 6.05 1.19
CA HIS A 244 -5.52 4.72 0.78
C HIS A 244 -6.00 3.97 2.01
N ARG A 245 -7.19 3.39 1.92
CA ARG A 245 -7.79 2.58 2.97
C ARG A 245 -8.22 1.25 2.40
N LEU A 246 -7.78 0.18 3.05
CA LEU A 246 -8.20 -1.19 2.85
C LEU A 246 -8.86 -1.63 4.15
N GLN A 247 -10.14 -2.02 4.12
CA GLN A 247 -10.87 -2.44 5.32
C GLN A 247 -11.60 -3.76 5.05
N LEU A 248 -11.42 -4.76 5.93
CA LEU A 248 -12.10 -6.05 5.81
C LEU A 248 -13.61 -5.84 5.83
N ALA A 249 -14.30 -6.32 4.79
CA ALA A 249 -15.73 -6.18 4.64
C ALA A 249 -16.47 -7.03 5.70
N ALA A 250 -17.55 -6.49 6.26
CA ALA A 250 -18.45 -7.27 7.11
C ALA A 250 -19.24 -8.25 6.23
N ALA A 251 -19.16 -9.56 6.50
CA ALA A 251 -19.68 -10.57 5.58
C ALA A 251 -21.23 -10.60 5.47
N PRO A 252 -21.80 -11.03 4.31
CA PRO A 252 -21.15 -11.27 3.02
C PRO A 252 -21.68 -10.33 1.90
N ALA A 253 -20.75 -9.83 1.10
CA ALA A 253 -21.03 -9.34 -0.25
C ALA A 253 -21.57 -10.49 -1.14
N PRO A 254 -22.25 -10.18 -2.27
CA PRO A 254 -22.81 -11.19 -3.17
C PRO A 254 -21.78 -12.25 -3.55
N ALA A 255 -22.25 -13.50 -3.66
CA ALA A 255 -21.43 -14.62 -4.05
C ALA A 255 -20.65 -14.26 -5.33
N PRO A 256 -19.30 -14.27 -5.31
CA PRO A 256 -18.55 -14.13 -6.54
C PRO A 256 -19.03 -15.20 -7.52
N ALA A 257 -19.11 -14.85 -8.80
CA ALA A 257 -19.31 -15.84 -9.87
C ALA A 257 -18.40 -17.05 -9.59
N PRO A 258 -18.87 -18.29 -9.80
CA PRO A 258 -18.11 -19.48 -9.44
C PRO A 258 -16.70 -19.34 -10.00
N ALA A 259 -15.75 -19.17 -9.08
CA ALA A 259 -14.35 -19.06 -9.44
C ALA A 259 -14.02 -20.30 -10.30
N PRO A 260 -13.20 -20.18 -11.35
CA PRO A 260 -12.53 -21.35 -11.88
C PRO A 260 -11.95 -22.13 -10.69
N ALA A 261 -12.12 -23.45 -10.71
CA ALA A 261 -11.77 -24.34 -9.61
C ALA A 261 -10.45 -23.88 -8.95
N PRO A 262 -10.39 -23.80 -7.62
CA PRO A 262 -9.19 -23.29 -6.96
C PRO A 262 -7.99 -24.08 -7.48
N LEU A 263 -6.94 -23.37 -7.86
CA LEU A 263 -5.60 -23.95 -8.06
C LEU A 263 -4.99 -24.47 -6.75
N SER A 264 -5.82 -24.76 -5.73
CA SER A 264 -5.48 -25.33 -4.43
C SER A 264 -4.92 -26.76 -4.52
N GLY A 265 -4.52 -27.20 -5.71
CA GLY A 265 -3.82 -28.46 -5.98
C GLY A 265 -2.42 -28.29 -6.55
N ALA A 266 -1.96 -27.06 -6.82
CA ALA A 266 -0.59 -26.84 -7.32
C ALA A 266 0.42 -27.31 -6.28
N ALA A 267 1.25 -28.29 -6.64
CA ALA A 267 2.26 -28.87 -5.75
C ALA A 267 3.44 -27.91 -5.54
N SER A 268 3.67 -27.00 -6.48
CA SER A 268 4.76 -26.03 -6.44
C SER A 268 4.35 -24.64 -6.92
N LEU A 269 5.19 -23.64 -6.65
CA LEU A 269 4.99 -22.28 -7.12
C LEU A 269 5.03 -22.21 -8.65
N GLU A 270 5.93 -22.97 -9.28
CA GLU A 270 6.07 -23.02 -10.73
C GLU A 270 4.79 -23.51 -11.41
N GLU A 271 4.15 -24.53 -10.85
CA GLU A 271 2.86 -25.03 -11.34
C GLU A 271 1.76 -23.96 -11.17
N ALA A 272 1.72 -23.30 -10.01
CA ALA A 272 0.76 -22.23 -9.76
C ALA A 272 0.95 -21.02 -10.71
N LEU A 273 2.20 -20.66 -11.01
CA LEU A 273 2.54 -19.59 -11.95
C LEU A 273 2.24 -19.99 -13.41
N ALA A 274 2.44 -21.25 -13.79
CA ALA A 274 2.12 -21.75 -15.12
C ALA A 274 0.60 -21.75 -15.41
N ALA A 275 -0.23 -21.73 -14.37
CA ALA A 275 -1.67 -21.68 -14.48
C ALA A 275 -2.25 -20.25 -14.50
N LEU A 276 -1.40 -19.21 -14.46
CA LEU A 276 -1.86 -17.83 -14.60
C LEU A 276 -2.44 -17.57 -16.00
N PRO A 277 -3.43 -16.65 -16.13
CA PRO A 277 -3.93 -16.22 -17.43
C PRO A 277 -2.81 -15.69 -18.34
N ALA A 278 -2.87 -16.02 -19.63
CA ALA A 278 -1.79 -15.78 -20.59
C ALA A 278 -1.55 -14.28 -20.89
N GLU A 279 -2.55 -13.45 -20.65
CA GLU A 279 -2.47 -11.99 -20.76
C GLU A 279 -1.63 -11.34 -19.64
N LEU A 280 -1.43 -12.04 -18.52
CA LEU A 280 -0.70 -11.48 -17.38
C LEU A 280 0.79 -11.71 -17.51
N SER A 281 1.56 -10.66 -17.26
CA SER A 281 3.02 -10.70 -17.30
C SER A 281 3.63 -10.21 -15.99
N PRO A 282 4.80 -10.74 -15.60
CA PRO A 282 5.54 -10.21 -14.45
C PRO A 282 5.82 -8.72 -14.63
N ALA A 283 5.52 -7.94 -13.60
CA ALA A 283 5.69 -6.50 -13.59
C ALA A 283 6.32 -6.05 -12.26
N PRO A 284 7.30 -5.12 -12.29
CA PRO A 284 7.80 -4.47 -11.08
C PRO A 284 6.76 -3.49 -10.52
N LEU A 285 6.88 -3.14 -9.24
CA LEU A 285 6.00 -2.16 -8.59
C LEU A 285 6.27 -0.71 -9.03
N THR A 286 7.37 -0.44 -9.74
CA THR A 286 7.66 0.88 -10.31
C THR A 286 6.52 1.35 -11.21
N LEU A 287 6.12 2.61 -11.08
CA LEU A 287 5.05 3.19 -11.89
C LEU A 287 5.39 3.16 -13.38
N VAL A 288 4.37 2.94 -14.21
CA VAL A 288 4.43 3.09 -15.66
C VAL A 288 4.14 4.55 -15.99
N GLU A 289 4.95 5.16 -16.84
CA GLU A 289 4.67 6.51 -17.33
C GLU A 289 3.38 6.51 -18.16
N THR A 290 2.45 7.38 -17.81
CA THR A 290 1.36 7.76 -18.71
C THR A 290 1.94 8.58 -19.85
N GLU A 291 1.63 8.21 -21.10
CA GLU A 291 1.95 9.05 -22.26
C GLU A 291 1.43 10.47 -21.99
N THR A 292 2.33 11.44 -21.99
CA THR A 292 1.98 12.84 -21.79
C THR A 292 1.14 13.27 -22.99
N VAL A 293 -0.12 13.62 -22.73
CA VAL A 293 -0.92 14.36 -23.71
C VAL A 293 -0.10 15.62 -24.05
N PRO A 294 0.24 15.86 -25.33
CA PRO A 294 1.01 17.03 -25.71
C PRO A 294 0.33 18.30 -25.18
N GLU A 295 1.12 19.22 -24.62
CA GLU A 295 0.69 20.43 -23.90
C GLU A 295 -0.43 21.23 -24.63
N ASN A 296 -0.47 21.15 -25.96
CA ASN A 296 -1.47 21.81 -26.80
C ASN A 296 -2.92 21.32 -26.57
N ASP A 297 -3.12 20.08 -26.09
CA ASP A 297 -4.45 19.53 -25.86
C ASP A 297 -4.97 19.75 -24.43
N LEU A 298 -4.10 20.07 -23.46
CA LEU A 298 -4.50 20.39 -22.08
C LEU A 298 -5.35 21.66 -22.01
N VAL A 299 -5.12 22.62 -22.90
CA VAL A 299 -5.92 23.86 -23.01
C VAL A 299 -7.36 23.55 -23.47
N SER A 300 -7.58 22.49 -24.25
CA SER A 300 -8.90 22.10 -24.74
C SER A 300 -9.79 21.46 -23.64
N ILE A 301 -9.18 20.73 -22.70
CA ILE A 301 -9.88 20.04 -21.60
C ILE A 301 -10.33 21.03 -20.52
N VAL A 302 -9.50 22.04 -20.23
CA VAL A 302 -9.86 23.11 -19.28
C VAL A 302 -10.97 24.01 -19.86
N ASN A 303 -10.96 24.28 -21.17
CA ASN A 303 -11.97 25.11 -21.82
C ASN A 303 -13.32 24.40 -22.03
N SER A 304 -13.34 23.08 -22.20
CA SER A 304 -14.59 22.30 -22.34
C SER A 304 -15.33 22.09 -21.00
N SER A 305 -14.62 22.18 -19.86
CA SER A 305 -15.22 22.06 -18.53
C SER A 305 -15.86 23.36 -18.00
N LEU A 306 -15.76 24.48 -18.74
CA LEU A 306 -16.35 25.77 -18.39
C LEU A 306 -17.71 26.03 -19.06
N TYR A 307 -18.21 25.11 -19.89
CA TYR A 307 -19.53 25.19 -20.50
C TYR A 307 -20.46 24.10 -19.96
N TYR A 308 -20.98 24.30 -18.76
CA TYR A 308 -22.30 23.77 -18.39
C TYR A 308 -23.24 24.98 -18.22
N PRO A 309 -24.35 25.07 -18.98
CA PRO A 309 -25.32 26.13 -18.79
C PRO A 309 -26.04 25.93 -17.45
N LEU A 310 -26.29 27.07 -16.79
CA LEU A 310 -27.10 27.23 -15.58
C LEU A 310 -28.51 26.66 -15.73
#